data_AF-A0A7C8ALW5-F1
#
_entry.id   AF-A0A7C8ALW5-F1
#
_cell.length_a   1.000
_cell.length_b   1.000
_cell.length_c   1.000
_cell.angle_alpha   90.00
_cell.angle_beta   90.00
_cell.angle_gamma   90.00
#
_symmetry.space_group_name_H-M   'P 1'
#
loop_
_entity.id
_entity.type
_entity.pdbx_description
1 polymer ?
#
loop_
_entity_poly.entity_id
_entity_poly.type
_entity_poly.pdbx_seq_one_letter_code
_entity_poly.pdbx_strand_id
1 'polypeptide(L)'
;MGRGKVFQCELTVSSGVEEKLSGKHNIEMWEIEEAVYDDPGAFSIAYRDCHFIYGRTFAGRYLLVLARILSSEEVSHFGLEAKANVLKVITARDMNRNQRDTYNKRRKTQ
;
A
#
# COMPACT_ATOMS: atom_id res chain seq x y z
N MET A 1 -19.82 -6.94 15.07
CA MET A 1 -19.53 -6.63 13.65
C MET A 1 -18.02 -6.62 13.49
N GLY A 2 -17.44 -7.72 13.02
CA GLY A 2 -15.99 -7.89 12.96
C GLY A 2 -15.37 -6.89 12.00
N ARG A 3 -14.31 -6.18 12.43
CA ARG A 3 -13.44 -5.41 11.55
C ARG A 3 -12.71 -6.42 10.66
N GLY A 4 -13.32 -6.78 9.53
CA GLY A 4 -12.75 -7.70 8.55
C GLY A 4 -11.41 -7.18 8.07
N LYS A 5 -10.43 -8.09 7.93
CA LYS A 5 -9.11 -7.77 7.37
C LYS A 5 -9.26 -6.95 6.09
N VAL A 6 -8.54 -5.84 6.06
CA VAL A 6 -8.62 -4.80 5.03
C VAL A 6 -7.83 -5.33 3.82
N PHE A 7 -8.56 -5.68 2.75
CA PHE A 7 -8.06 -6.16 1.45
C PHE A 7 -7.36 -7.53 1.46
N GLN A 8 -8.09 -8.59 1.10
CA GLN A 8 -7.48 -9.83 0.60
C GLN A 8 -7.15 -9.60 -0.89
N CYS A 9 -6.16 -8.73 -1.15
CA CYS A 9 -5.75 -8.35 -2.49
C CYS A 9 -4.34 -8.86 -2.78
N GLU A 10 -4.10 -9.35 -3.99
CA GLU A 10 -2.73 -9.60 -4.44
C GLU A 10 -2.04 -8.25 -4.72
N LEU A 11 -0.84 -8.04 -4.17
CA LEU A 11 -0.02 -6.88 -4.49
C LEU A 11 0.74 -7.14 -5.79
N THR A 12 0.68 -6.18 -6.70
CA THR A 12 1.49 -6.22 -7.94
C THR A 12 2.20 -4.91 -8.16
N VAL A 13 3.36 -4.97 -8.79
CA VAL A 13 4.17 -3.82 -9.15
C VAL A 13 4.73 -4.04 -10.56
N SER A 14 4.86 -2.99 -11.36
CA SER A 14 5.59 -3.10 -12.63
C SER A 14 7.09 -3.05 -12.37
N SER A 15 7.90 -3.76 -13.16
CA SER A 15 9.37 -3.79 -13.03
C SER A 15 10.01 -2.40 -12.90
N GLY A 16 9.63 -1.44 -13.74
CA GLY A 16 10.17 -0.07 -13.66
C GLY A 16 9.75 0.73 -12.42
N VAL A 17 8.73 0.29 -11.68
CA VAL A 17 8.38 0.84 -10.37
C VAL A 17 9.18 0.12 -9.28
N GLU A 18 9.31 -1.19 -9.35
CA GLU A 18 10.14 -2.00 -8.44
C GLU A 18 11.60 -1.52 -8.43
N GLU A 19 12.20 -1.32 -9.61
CA GLU A 19 13.53 -0.75 -9.75
C GLU A 19 13.65 0.64 -9.11
N LYS A 20 12.61 1.48 -9.22
CA LYS A 20 12.59 2.81 -8.58
C LYS A 20 12.43 2.69 -7.07
N LEU A 21 11.64 1.74 -6.58
CA LEU A 21 11.45 1.52 -5.16
C LEU A 21 12.77 1.10 -4.50
N SER A 22 13.42 0.07 -5.05
CA SER A 22 14.70 -0.41 -4.52
C SER A 22 15.81 0.62 -4.75
N GLY A 23 15.99 1.12 -5.97
CA GLY A 23 17.13 1.99 -6.31
C GLY A 23 17.04 3.43 -5.78
N LYS A 24 15.86 4.06 -5.80
CA LYS A 24 15.69 5.46 -5.39
C LYS A 24 15.20 5.60 -3.95
N HIS A 25 14.33 4.70 -3.51
CA HIS A 25 13.67 4.80 -2.22
C HIS A 25 14.21 3.81 -1.19
N ASN A 26 15.05 2.85 -1.60
CA ASN A 26 15.51 1.76 -0.76
C ASN A 26 14.33 1.11 -0.03
N ILE A 27 13.27 0.81 -0.78
CA ILE A 27 12.06 0.16 -0.31
C ILE A 27 11.90 -1.13 -1.08
N GLU A 28 11.77 -2.23 -0.34
CA GLU A 28 11.50 -3.54 -0.89
C GLU A 28 10.00 -3.86 -0.85
N MET A 29 9.55 -4.80 -1.68
CA MET A 29 8.12 -5.15 -1.78
C MET A 29 7.54 -5.69 -0.47
N TRP A 30 8.31 -6.46 0.28
CA TRP A 30 7.87 -6.98 1.59
C TRP A 30 7.63 -5.86 2.61
N GLU A 31 8.35 -4.73 2.55
CA GLU A 31 8.09 -3.57 3.42
C GLU A 31 6.76 -2.90 3.09
N ILE A 32 6.37 -2.91 1.81
CA ILE A 32 5.07 -2.40 1.36
C ILE A 32 3.96 -3.34 1.83
N GLU A 33 4.15 -4.65 1.70
CA GLU A 33 3.22 -5.66 2.22
C GLU A 33 3.00 -5.49 3.72
N GLU A 34 4.07 -5.39 4.51
CA GLU A 34 3.98 -5.15 5.96
C GLU A 34 3.19 -3.88 6.27
N ALA A 35 3.54 -2.77 5.61
CA ALA A 35 2.91 -1.47 5.87
C ALA A 35 1.43 -1.45 5.45
N VAL A 36 1.02 -2.23 4.45
CA VAL A 36 -0.36 -2.26 3.93
C VAL A 36 -1.22 -3.26 4.69
N TYR A 37 -0.70 -4.46 5.00
CA TYR A 37 -1.49 -5.57 5.52
C TYR A 37 -1.26 -5.89 6.99
N ASP A 38 -0.05 -5.68 7.50
CA ASP A 38 0.33 -6.10 8.86
C ASP A 38 0.28 -4.97 9.88
N ASP A 39 0.34 -3.70 9.44
CA ASP A 39 0.20 -2.56 10.34
C ASP A 39 -1.26 -2.37 10.80
N PRO A 40 -1.58 -2.61 12.09
CA PRO A 40 -2.94 -2.42 12.60
C PRO A 40 -3.39 -0.95 12.59
N GLY A 41 -2.44 -0.01 12.51
CA GLY A 41 -2.71 1.43 12.41
C GLY A 41 -2.82 1.94 10.97
N ALA A 42 -2.69 1.06 9.97
CA ALA A 42 -2.74 1.44 8.58
C ALA A 42 -4.08 2.06 8.21
N PHE A 43 -4.05 3.04 7.31
CA PHE A 43 -5.26 3.62 6.74
C PHE A 43 -5.02 4.12 5.33
N SER A 44 -6.08 4.16 4.53
CA SER A 44 -6.05 4.74 3.18
C SER A 44 -6.85 6.03 3.09
N ILE A 45 -6.40 6.94 2.24
CA ILE A 45 -7.19 8.07 1.72
C ILE A 45 -7.39 7.85 0.23
N ALA A 46 -8.64 7.74 -0.21
CA ALA A 46 -8.96 7.59 -1.62
C ALA A 46 -8.92 8.96 -2.33
N TYR A 47 -8.36 9.00 -3.53
CA TYR A 47 -8.38 10.15 -4.43
C TYR A 47 -8.52 9.65 -5.87
N ARG A 48 -9.68 9.91 -6.48
CA ARG A 48 -10.07 9.33 -7.78
C ARG A 48 -10.02 7.80 -7.73
N ASP A 49 -9.32 7.17 -8.67
CA ASP A 49 -9.09 5.72 -8.74
C ASP A 49 -7.90 5.26 -7.88
N CYS A 50 -7.23 6.17 -7.16
CA CYS A 50 -6.02 5.87 -6.40
C CYS A 50 -6.25 5.89 -4.89
N HIS A 51 -5.44 5.13 -4.17
CA HIS A 51 -5.39 5.06 -2.72
C HIS A 51 -4.02 5.47 -2.21
N PHE A 52 -3.98 6.48 -1.35
CA PHE A 52 -2.83 6.83 -0.54
C PHE A 52 -2.90 6.06 0.77
N ILE A 53 -2.13 4.98 0.88
CA ILE A 53 -2.07 4.11 2.05
C ILE A 53 -0.93 4.57 2.96
N TYR A 54 -1.26 4.82 4.22
CA TYR A 54 -0.33 5.19 5.26
C TYR A 54 -0.14 3.99 6.16
N GLY A 55 1.09 3.53 6.29
CA GLY A 55 1.42 2.35 7.09
C GLY A 55 2.79 2.42 7.72
N ARG A 56 3.07 1.47 8.61
CA ARG A 56 4.33 1.36 9.32
C ARG A 56 4.88 -0.07 9.24
N THR A 57 6.14 -0.21 8.86
CA THR A 57 6.83 -1.51 8.85
C THR A 57 7.22 -1.96 10.26
N PHE A 58 7.55 -3.25 10.43
CA PHE A 58 8.06 -3.76 11.70
C PHE A 58 9.36 -3.06 12.13
N ALA A 59 10.24 -2.79 11.15
CA ALA A 59 11.48 -2.03 11.35
C ALA A 59 11.25 -0.56 11.76
N GLY A 60 10.01 -0.10 11.77
CA GLY A 60 9.63 1.22 12.25
C GLY A 60 9.65 2.31 11.19
N ARG A 61 9.77 1.95 9.90
CA ARG A 61 9.64 2.92 8.81
C ARG A 61 8.18 3.28 8.60
N TYR A 62 7.94 4.54 8.30
CA TYR A 62 6.59 5.04 8.01
C TYR A 62 6.48 5.22 6.52
N LEU A 63 5.69 4.40 5.85
CA LEU A 63 5.57 4.39 4.40
C LEU A 63 4.26 5.02 3.94
N LEU A 64 4.37 5.87 2.94
CA LEU A 64 3.24 6.32 2.12
C LEU A 64 3.28 5.57 0.80
N VAL A 65 2.28 4.72 0.58
CA VAL A 65 2.12 3.92 -0.62
C VAL A 65 1.01 4.53 -1.46
N LEU A 66 1.27 4.77 -2.74
CA LEU A 66 0.25 5.09 -3.72
C LEU A 66 -0.05 3.82 -4.51
N ALA A 67 -1.28 3.36 -4.43
CA ALA A 67 -1.73 2.16 -5.12
C ALA A 67 -3.09 2.38 -5.77
N ARG A 68 -3.45 1.50 -6.70
CA ARG A 68 -4.77 1.46 -7.33
C ARG A 68 -5.28 0.02 -7.33
N ILE A 69 -6.58 -0.15 -7.14
CA ILE A 69 -7.24 -1.44 -7.33
C ILE A 69 -7.52 -1.60 -8.84
N LEU A 70 -7.04 -2.70 -9.42
CA LEU A 70 -7.28 -3.00 -10.83
C LEU A 70 -8.72 -3.47 -11.06
N SER A 71 -9.29 -3.11 -12.22
CA SER A 71 -10.57 -3.68 -12.64
C SER A 71 -10.40 -5.14 -13.08
N SER A 72 -11.48 -5.91 -13.09
CA SER A 72 -11.45 -7.31 -13.53
C SER A 72 -10.93 -7.48 -14.97
N GLU A 73 -11.23 -6.52 -15.85
CA GLU A 73 -10.68 -6.49 -17.21
C GLU A 73 -9.16 -6.34 -17.17
N GLU A 74 -8.64 -5.41 -16.37
CA GLU A 74 -7.20 -5.20 -16.24
C GLU A 74 -6.50 -6.40 -15.62
N VAL A 75 -7.09 -7.03 -14.60
CA VAL A 75 -6.56 -8.25 -13.97
C VAL A 75 -6.40 -9.38 -15.00
N SER A 76 -7.37 -9.54 -15.91
CA SER A 76 -7.30 -10.56 -16.95
C SER A 76 -6.14 -10.35 -17.94
N HIS A 77 -5.75 -9.09 -18.20
CA HIS A 77 -4.59 -8.76 -19.03
C HIS A 77 -3.25 -9.11 -18.37
N PHE A 78 -3.20 -9.23 -17.04
CA PHE A 78 -2.02 -9.69 -16.30
C PHE A 78 -1.95 -11.21 -16.15
N GLY A 79 -2.90 -11.97 -16.71
CA GLY A 79 -2.95 -13.43 -16.59
C GLY A 79 -3.29 -13.93 -15.18
N LEU A 80 -3.82 -13.04 -14.32
CA LEU A 80 -4.27 -13.36 -12.97
C LEU A 80 -5.75 -13.80 -13.00
N GLU A 81 -6.17 -14.62 -12.04
CA GLU A 81 -7.56 -15.05 -11.97
C GLU A 81 -8.49 -13.84 -11.80
N ALA A 82 -9.49 -13.70 -12.68
CA ALA A 82 -10.39 -12.54 -12.74
C ALA A 82 -11.22 -12.28 -11.47
N LYS A 83 -11.16 -13.18 -10.47
CA LYS A 83 -11.82 -13.05 -9.16
C LYS A 83 -10.91 -12.48 -8.07
N ALA A 84 -9.61 -12.31 -8.33
CA ALA A 84 -8.69 -11.68 -7.38
C ALA A 84 -8.83 -10.16 -7.45
N ASN A 85 -9.02 -9.51 -6.30
CA ASN A 85 -8.81 -8.06 -6.21
C ASN A 85 -7.30 -7.83 -6.25
N VAL A 86 -6.80 -7.05 -7.22
CA VAL A 86 -5.36 -6.81 -7.35
C VAL A 86 -5.05 -5.36 -7.00
N LEU A 87 -4.16 -5.16 -6.03
CA LEU A 87 -3.67 -3.86 -5.63
C LEU A 87 -2.36 -3.57 -6.37
N LYS A 88 -2.42 -2.72 -7.38
CA LYS A 88 -1.26 -2.28 -8.14
C LYS A 88 -0.56 -1.12 -7.45
N VAL A 89 0.68 -1.33 -7.02
CA VAL A 89 1.55 -0.28 -6.47
C VAL A 89 2.03 0.61 -7.61
N ILE A 90 1.78 1.91 -7.48
CA ILE A 90 2.26 2.94 -8.39
C ILE A 90 3.59 3.50 -7.88
N THR A 91 3.70 3.73 -6.58
CA THR A 91 4.94 4.14 -5.90
C THR A 91 4.81 4.00 -4.38
N ALA A 92 5.93 4.00 -3.67
CA ALA A 92 6.00 4.10 -2.22
C ALA A 92 7.21 4.93 -1.83
N ARG A 93 7.10 5.63 -0.69
CA ARG A 93 8.20 6.40 -0.11
C ARG A 93 8.04 6.52 1.40
N ASP A 94 9.11 6.92 2.07
CA ASP A 94 9.01 7.37 3.45
C ASP A 94 8.06 8.59 3.57
N MET A 95 7.21 8.54 4.59
CA MET A 95 6.41 9.67 5.02
C MET A 95 7.31 10.82 5.46
N ASN A 96 6.94 12.04 5.09
CA ASN A 96 7.56 13.24 5.66
C ASN A 96 7.07 13.48 7.10
N ARG A 97 7.67 14.44 7.80
CA ARG A 97 7.35 14.76 9.20
C ARG A 97 5.85 14.97 9.44
N ASN A 98 5.21 15.81 8.63
CA ASN A 98 3.79 16.12 8.78
C ASN A 98 2.90 14.88 8.57
N GLN A 99 3.26 14.02 7.61
CA GLN A 99 2.54 12.76 7.36
C GLN A 99 2.69 11.79 8.52
N ARG A 100 3.88 11.67 9.11
CA ARG A 100 4.11 10.86 10.32
C ARG A 100 3.30 11.38 11.52
N ASP A 101 3.25 12.69 11.70
CA ASP A 101 2.46 13.30 12.78
C ASP A 101 0.97 13.02 12.60
N THR A 102 0.45 13.15 11.37
CA THR A 102 -0.94 12.79 11.04
C THR A 102 -1.22 11.31 11.31
N TYR A 103 -0.33 10.41 10.87
CA TYR A 103 -0.47 8.99 11.12
C TYR A 103 -0.51 8.67 12.62
N ASN A 104 0.45 9.20 13.40
CA ASN A 104 0.54 8.95 14.83
C ASN A 104 -0.65 9.53 15.61
N LYS A 105 -1.17 10.70 15.21
CA LYS A 105 -2.39 11.27 15.80
C LYS A 105 -3.58 10.34 15.59
N ARG A 106 -3.78 9.88 14.35
CA ARG A 106 -4.89 8.98 14.02
C ARG A 106 -4.77 7.65 14.77
N ARG A 107 -3.57 7.08 14.86
CA ARG A 107 -3.32 5.82 15.59
C ARG A 107 -3.64 5.90 17.08
N LYS A 108 -3.38 7.04 17.72
CA LYS A 108 -3.74 7.26 19.14
C LYS A 108 -5.24 7.33 19.40
N THR A 109 -6.04 7.50 18.34
CA THR A 109 -7.50 7.66 18.44
C THR A 109 -8.25 6.36 18.12
N GLN A 110 -7.54 5.30 17.71
CA GLN A 110 -8.09 3.98 17.39
C GLN A 110 -7.93 3.00 18.55
#